data_AF-A0A3D1TG38-F1
#
_entry.id   AF-A0A3D1TG38-F1
#
_cell.length_a   1.000
_cell.length_b   1.000
_cell.length_c   1.000
_cell.angle_alpha   90.00
_cell.angle_beta   90.00
_cell.angle_gamma   90.00
#
_symmetry.space_group_name_H-M   'P 1'
#
loop_
_entity.id
_entity.type
_entity.pdbx_description
1 polymer ?
#
loop_
_entity_poly.entity_id
_entity_poly.type
_entity_poly.pdbx_seq_one_letter_code
_entity_poly.pdbx_strand_id
1 'polypeptide(L)'
;MLPQRSPRGLTTLILAGLLTLAPALLHAVDLGPGLYAEFTTSMGSFTCVLHHEQTPNTVANFVGLAEGTRAWMDMEHAAVAREPFYDGITFHRVAEDFVIQSGSRDGTGTDSPGYY
;
A
#
# COMPACT_ATOMS: atom_id res chain seq x y z
N MET A 1 -9.65 18.38 60.80
CA MET A 1 -8.42 17.61 61.08
C MET A 1 -8.83 16.16 61.32
N LEU A 2 -8.59 15.29 60.34
CA LEU A 2 -8.33 13.82 60.41
C LEU A 2 -8.63 13.21 59.01
N PRO A 3 -7.64 12.63 58.32
CA PRO A 3 -7.82 12.04 57.00
C PRO A 3 -8.33 10.61 57.11
N GLN A 4 -9.29 10.25 56.25
CA GLN A 4 -9.69 8.86 56.00
C GLN A 4 -8.93 8.35 54.77
N ARG A 5 -7.86 7.58 54.99
CA ARG A 5 -7.27 6.72 53.95
C ARG A 5 -7.41 5.27 54.42
N SER A 6 -8.23 4.53 53.70
CA SER A 6 -8.41 3.08 53.86
C SER A 6 -7.84 2.36 52.63
N PRO A 7 -7.49 1.06 52.75
CA PRO A 7 -6.29 0.49 52.14
C PRO A 7 -6.62 -0.56 51.05
N ARG A 8 -5.56 -1.30 50.64
CA ARG A 8 -5.56 -2.60 49.93
C ARG A 8 -5.35 -2.45 48.40
N GLY A 9 -4.56 -3.28 47.73
CA GLY A 9 -3.86 -4.49 48.14
C GLY A 9 -2.92 -4.94 47.03
N LEU A 10 -1.88 -5.68 47.41
CA LEU A 10 -0.97 -6.39 46.53
C LEU A 10 -1.73 -7.55 45.87
N THR A 11 -1.84 -7.60 44.54
CA THR A 11 -2.12 -8.84 43.81
C THR A 11 -1.56 -8.74 42.40
N THR A 12 -0.33 -9.24 42.23
CA THR A 12 0.29 -9.46 40.92
C THR A 12 -0.41 -10.62 40.23
N LEU A 13 -1.16 -10.35 39.16
CA LEU A 13 -1.75 -11.38 38.30
C LEU A 13 -0.89 -11.51 37.04
N ILE A 14 -0.12 -12.59 36.93
CA ILE A 14 0.58 -12.97 35.70
C ILE A 14 -0.47 -13.51 34.74
N LEU A 15 -0.81 -12.73 33.71
CA LEU A 15 -1.67 -13.19 32.63
C LEU A 15 -0.80 -13.86 31.56
N ALA A 16 -0.63 -15.18 31.68
CA ALA A 16 -0.18 -16.04 30.59
C ALA A 16 -1.31 -16.16 29.57
N GLY A 17 -1.46 -15.13 28.73
CA GLY A 17 -2.35 -15.17 27.57
C GLY A 17 -1.66 -15.96 26.45
N LEU A 18 -2.02 -17.24 26.34
CA LEU A 18 -1.70 -18.08 25.19
C LEU A 18 -2.26 -17.40 23.93
N LEU A 19 -1.39 -16.73 23.16
CA LEU A 19 -1.73 -16.19 21.86
C LEU A 19 -1.96 -17.38 20.92
N THR A 20 -3.17 -17.92 20.89
CA THR A 20 -3.62 -18.75 19.77
C THR A 20 -3.76 -17.81 18.58
N LEU A 21 -2.63 -17.54 17.92
CA LEU A 21 -2.58 -16.90 16.61
C LEU A 21 -3.39 -17.81 15.70
N ALA A 22 -4.66 -17.45 15.48
CA ALA A 22 -5.57 -18.24 14.69
C ALA A 22 -4.91 -18.54 13.33
N PRO A 23 -4.86 -19.80 12.88
CA PRO A 23 -4.47 -20.13 11.52
C PRO A 23 -5.60 -19.69 10.58
N ALA A 24 -5.78 -18.38 10.44
CA ALA A 24 -6.72 -17.75 9.53
C ALA A 24 -6.00 -16.83 8.53
N LEU A 25 -4.68 -16.66 8.69
CA LEU A 25 -3.88 -15.68 7.95
C LEU A 25 -3.21 -16.22 6.67
N LEU A 26 -3.40 -17.49 6.34
CA LEU A 26 -2.77 -18.09 5.15
C LEU A 26 -3.77 -18.90 4.32
N HIS A 27 -4.85 -18.25 3.87
CA HIS A 27 -5.42 -18.64 2.58
C HIS A 27 -4.60 -17.93 1.52
N ALA A 28 -3.50 -18.56 1.10
CA ALA A 28 -2.82 -18.13 -0.11
C ALA A 28 -3.82 -18.28 -1.26
N VAL A 29 -4.23 -17.16 -1.85
CA VAL A 29 -5.05 -17.18 -3.05
C VAL A 29 -4.18 -17.78 -4.14
N ASP A 30 -4.54 -18.98 -4.62
CA ASP A 30 -3.90 -19.56 -5.80
C ASP A 30 -4.40 -18.81 -7.04
N LEU A 31 -3.57 -17.90 -7.54
CA LEU A 31 -3.88 -17.10 -8.73
C LEU A 31 -3.57 -17.85 -10.02
N GLY A 32 -2.86 -18.98 -9.95
CA GLY A 32 -2.30 -19.65 -11.12
C GLY A 32 -1.16 -18.87 -11.78
N PRO A 33 -0.56 -19.41 -12.87
CA PRO A 33 0.56 -18.79 -13.56
C PRO A 33 0.20 -17.42 -14.15
N GLY A 34 1.05 -16.42 -13.95
CA GLY A 34 0.84 -15.08 -14.49
C GLY A 34 1.72 -14.03 -13.81
N LEU A 35 1.60 -12.79 -14.28
CA LEU A 35 2.17 -11.62 -13.63
C LEU A 35 1.04 -10.82 -12.99
N TYR A 36 1.20 -10.47 -11.71
CA TYR A 36 0.17 -9.81 -10.91
C TYR A 36 0.76 -8.60 -10.20
N ALA A 37 -0.09 -7.62 -9.92
CA ALA A 37 0.22 -6.49 -9.06
C ALA A 37 -0.74 -6.48 -7.88
N GLU A 38 -0.21 -6.51 -6.66
CA GLU A 38 -0.98 -6.28 -5.44
C GLU A 38 -0.91 -4.80 -5.07
N PHE A 39 -2.09 -4.20 -4.91
CA PHE A 39 -2.25 -2.84 -4.44
C PHE A 39 -2.65 -2.89 -2.98
N THR A 40 -1.79 -2.39 -2.10
CA THR A 40 -2.14 -2.18 -0.69
C THR A 40 -2.56 -0.73 -0.51
N THR A 41 -3.79 -0.52 -0.03
CA THR A 41 -4.35 0.82 0.18
C THR A 41 -4.85 0.99 1.61
N SER A 42 -5.16 2.22 2.01
CA SER A 42 -5.79 2.49 3.31
C SER A 42 -7.19 1.88 3.45
N MET A 43 -7.82 1.46 2.34
CA MET A 43 -9.17 0.88 2.29
C MET A 43 -9.15 -0.63 2.03
N GLY A 44 -7.99 -1.27 2.13
CA GLY A 44 -7.80 -2.69 1.87
C GLY A 44 -6.91 -2.96 0.65
N SER A 45 -6.68 -4.24 0.39
CA SER A 45 -5.82 -4.68 -0.72
C SER A 45 -6.64 -5.33 -1.83
N PHE A 46 -6.16 -5.17 -3.07
CA PHE A 46 -6.70 -5.87 -4.23
C PHE A 46 -5.57 -6.25 -5.19
N THR A 47 -5.81 -7.25 -6.03
CA THR A 47 -4.83 -7.78 -6.97
C THR A 47 -5.32 -7.63 -8.41
N CYS A 48 -4.44 -7.16 -9.30
CA CYS A 48 -4.71 -7.08 -10.72
C CYS A 48 -3.80 -8.03 -11.51
N VAL A 49 -4.32 -8.59 -12.59
CA VAL A 49 -3.55 -9.34 -13.59
C VAL A 49 -2.87 -8.36 -14.54
N LEU A 50 -1.58 -8.57 -14.84
CA LEU A 50 -0.83 -7.78 -15.79
C LEU A 50 -0.65 -8.54 -17.11
N HIS A 51 -1.32 -8.04 -18.15
CA HIS A 51 -1.34 -8.59 -19.51
C HIS A 51 -0.07 -8.21 -20.31
N HIS A 52 1.07 -8.71 -19.86
CA HIS A 52 2.39 -8.37 -20.41
C HIS A 52 2.63 -8.91 -21.82
N GLU A 53 1.99 -10.02 -22.21
CA GLU A 53 2.06 -10.54 -23.57
C GLU A 53 1.38 -9.60 -24.58
N GLN A 54 0.26 -8.98 -24.19
CA GLN A 54 -0.50 -8.06 -25.04
C GLN A 54 0.08 -6.64 -25.02
N THR A 55 0.58 -6.20 -23.86
CA THR A 55 1.00 -4.80 -23.63
C THR A 55 2.37 -4.70 -22.93
N PRO A 56 3.44 -5.26 -23.53
CA PRO A 56 4.72 -5.46 -22.85
C PRO A 56 5.35 -4.15 -22.34
N ASN A 57 5.31 -3.08 -23.15
CA ASN A 57 5.90 -1.80 -22.77
C ASN A 57 5.12 -1.12 -21.62
N THR A 58 3.79 -1.19 -21.65
CA THR A 58 2.93 -0.63 -20.60
C THR A 58 3.16 -1.35 -19.28
N VAL A 59 3.19 -2.69 -19.32
CA VAL A 59 3.45 -3.50 -18.13
C VAL A 59 4.86 -3.29 -17.61
N ALA A 60 5.88 -3.29 -18.47
CA ALA A 60 7.27 -3.04 -18.06
C ALA A 60 7.44 -1.64 -17.44
N ASN A 61 6.76 -0.63 -17.98
CA ASN A 61 6.75 0.71 -17.38
C ASN A 61 6.09 0.71 -16.00
N PHE A 62 4.90 0.12 -15.88
CA PHE A 62 4.18 0.03 -14.61
C PHE A 62 4.99 -0.70 -13.54
N VAL A 63 5.51 -1.89 -13.86
CA VAL A 63 6.33 -2.69 -12.93
C VAL A 63 7.61 -1.95 -12.56
N GLY A 64 8.30 -1.35 -13.54
CA GLY A 64 9.53 -0.63 -13.27
C GLY A 64 9.34 0.56 -12.33
N LEU A 65 8.21 1.28 -12.49
CA LEU A 65 7.82 2.35 -11.58
C LEU A 65 7.42 1.81 -10.19
N ALA A 66 6.64 0.74 -10.13
CA ALA A 66 6.21 0.12 -8.87
C ALA A 66 7.37 -0.43 -8.04
N GLU A 67 8.36 -1.05 -8.68
CA GLU A 67 9.53 -1.65 -8.00
C GLU A 67 10.70 -0.68 -7.81
N GLY A 68 10.62 0.55 -8.34
CA GLY A 68 11.71 1.53 -8.28
C GLY A 68 12.90 1.19 -9.21
N THR A 69 12.77 0.20 -10.10
CA THR A 69 13.85 -0.13 -11.05
C THR A 69 13.91 0.86 -12.22
N ARG A 70 12.84 1.65 -12.43
CA ARG A 70 12.75 2.72 -13.43
C ARG A 70 12.86 4.08 -12.76
N ALA A 71 13.82 4.89 -13.22
CA ALA A 71 13.97 6.26 -12.74
C ALA A 71 12.82 7.15 -13.21
N TRP A 72 12.46 8.13 -12.40
CA TRP A 72 11.43 9.11 -12.71
C TRP A 72 11.86 10.50 -12.22
N MET A 73 11.22 11.55 -12.74
CA MET A 73 11.51 12.93 -12.37
C MET A 73 10.66 13.36 -11.17
N ASP A 74 11.32 13.66 -10.06
CA ASP A 74 10.71 14.35 -8.93
C ASP A 74 10.61 15.83 -9.24
N MET A 75 9.39 16.27 -9.55
CA MET A 75 9.09 17.65 -9.91
C MET A 75 9.07 18.58 -8.70
N GLU A 76 8.83 18.05 -7.49
CA GLU A 76 8.85 18.83 -6.25
C GLU A 76 10.29 19.22 -5.88
N HIS A 77 11.20 18.25 -5.96
CA HIS A 77 12.61 18.44 -5.59
C HIS A 77 13.54 18.73 -6.78
N ALA A 78 12.99 18.78 -7.99
CA ALA A 78 13.73 18.96 -9.25
C ALA A 78 14.91 17.96 -9.39
N ALA A 79 14.66 16.69 -9.11
CA ALA A 79 15.67 15.64 -9.05
C ALA A 79 15.24 14.35 -9.76
N VAL A 80 16.20 13.48 -10.08
CA VAL A 80 15.89 12.13 -10.58
C VAL A 80 15.79 11.18 -9.39
N ALA A 81 14.64 10.53 -9.26
CA ALA A 81 14.34 9.56 -8.20
C ALA A 81 14.39 8.11 -8.73
N ARG A 82 14.64 7.16 -7.84
CA ARG A 82 14.73 5.71 -8.12
C ARG A 82 14.03 4.83 -7.07
N GLU A 83 13.26 5.43 -6.17
CA GLU A 83 12.38 4.69 -5.27
C GLU A 83 11.05 4.32 -5.95
N PRO A 84 10.28 3.37 -5.38
CA PRO A 84 8.93 3.03 -5.82
C PRO A 84 8.05 4.26 -6.06
N PHE A 85 7.50 4.38 -7.27
CA PHE A 85 6.76 5.56 -7.71
C PHE A 85 5.38 5.66 -7.07
N TYR A 86 4.67 4.55 -6.88
CA TYR A 86 3.26 4.55 -6.46
C TYR A 86 3.05 4.55 -4.94
N ASP A 87 4.12 4.45 -4.15
CA ASP A 87 3.99 4.42 -2.69
C ASP A 87 3.54 5.78 -2.15
N GLY A 88 2.50 5.77 -1.32
CA GLY A 88 1.98 6.96 -0.65
C GLY A 88 1.11 7.88 -1.52
N ILE A 89 0.88 7.56 -2.80
CA ILE A 89 0.01 8.37 -3.65
C ILE A 89 -1.47 8.08 -3.42
N THR A 90 -2.33 8.99 -3.87
CA THR A 90 -3.78 8.89 -3.68
C THR A 90 -4.53 8.57 -4.97
N PHE A 91 -5.72 8.01 -4.84
CA PHE A 91 -6.72 8.06 -5.91
C PHE A 91 -7.28 9.48 -5.98
N HIS A 92 -6.64 10.34 -6.77
CA HIS A 92 -7.00 11.74 -6.90
C HIS A 92 -8.35 11.97 -7.60
N ARG A 93 -8.87 10.94 -8.29
CA ARG A 93 -10.20 10.99 -8.90
C ARG A 93 -10.97 9.70 -8.64
N VAL A 94 -12.15 9.85 -8.05
CA VAL A 94 -13.12 8.78 -7.80
C VAL A 94 -14.45 9.24 -8.39
N ALA A 95 -14.88 8.58 -9.46
CA ALA A 95 -16.15 8.84 -10.13
C ALA A 95 -17.02 7.58 -10.06
N GLU A 96 -18.11 7.67 -9.31
CA GLU A 96 -19.09 6.59 -9.17
C GLU A 96 -19.59 6.12 -10.54
N ASP A 97 -19.77 4.80 -10.68
CA ASP A 97 -20.17 4.12 -11.92
C ASP A 97 -19.27 4.38 -13.14
N PHE A 98 -18.06 4.87 -12.93
CA PHE A 98 -17.12 5.13 -14.02
C PHE A 98 -15.71 4.61 -13.74
N VAL A 99 -14.95 5.27 -12.85
CA VAL A 99 -13.52 4.96 -12.68
C VAL A 99 -12.94 5.54 -11.39
N ILE A 100 -11.95 4.83 -10.86
CA ILE A 100 -10.96 5.36 -9.92
C ILE A 100 -9.64 5.58 -10.65
N GLN A 101 -9.00 6.72 -10.44
CA GLN A 101 -7.77 7.09 -11.12
C GLN A 101 -6.72 7.53 -10.09
N SER A 102 -5.52 7.00 -10.26
CA SER A 102 -4.33 7.22 -9.44
C SER A 102 -3.11 7.45 -10.37
N GLY A 103 -1.89 7.38 -9.85
CA GLY A 103 -0.66 7.55 -10.63
C GLY A 103 -0.13 8.99 -10.68
N SER A 104 -0.61 9.85 -9.79
CA SER A 104 -0.17 11.24 -9.63
C SER A 104 0.49 11.40 -8.25
N ARG A 105 1.76 11.84 -8.23
CA ARG A 105 2.55 12.05 -7.02
C ARG A 105 2.09 13.31 -6.28
N ASP A 106 1.74 14.37 -7.01
CA ASP A 106 1.20 15.61 -6.43
C ASP A 106 -0.30 15.53 -6.09
N GLY A 107 -0.98 14.47 -6.54
CA GLY A 107 -2.40 14.24 -6.30
C GLY A 107 -3.33 15.13 -7.12
N THR A 108 -2.83 15.84 -8.13
CA THR A 108 -3.64 16.72 -8.99
C THR A 108 -4.08 16.03 -10.29
N GLY A 109 -3.42 14.93 -10.66
CA GLY A 109 -3.66 14.22 -11.92
C GLY A 109 -3.04 14.88 -13.15
N THR A 110 -2.14 15.85 -12.96
CA THR A 110 -1.52 16.63 -14.05
C THR A 110 -0.01 16.42 -14.20
N ASP A 111 0.59 15.63 -13.32
CA ASP A 111 1.99 15.28 -13.32
C ASP A 111 2.26 13.95 -14.08
N SER A 112 3.54 13.66 -14.28
CA SER A 112 3.98 12.43 -14.94
C SER A 112 5.33 11.97 -14.37
N PRO A 113 5.75 10.73 -14.67
CA PRO A 113 7.09 10.24 -14.33
C PRO A 113 8.24 11.00 -15.02
N GLY A 114 7.96 12.02 -15.83
CA GLY A 114 8.96 12.84 -16.53
C GLY A 114 9.33 12.35 -17.94
N TYR A 115 8.54 11.44 -18.52
CA TYR A 115 8.71 10.94 -19.89
C TYR A 115 7.39 10.39 -20.47
N TYR A 116 7.38 10.17 -21.79
CA TYR A 116 6.28 9.60 -22.55
C TYR A 116 6.72 8.35 -23.30
#